data_AF-A0A8T2X0Q7-F1
#
_entry.id   AF-A0A8T2X0Q7-F1
#
_cell.length_a   1.000
_cell.length_b   1.000
_cell.length_c   1.000
_cell.angle_alpha   90.00
_cell.angle_beta   90.00
_cell.angle_gamma   90.00
#
_symmetry.space_group_name_H-M   'P 1'
#
loop_
_entity.id
_entity.type
_entity.pdbx_description
1 polymer ?
#
loop_
_entity_poly.entity_id
_entity_poly.type
_entity_poly.pdbx_seq_one_letter_code
_entity_poly.pdbx_strand_id
1 'polypeptide(L)'
;MLKRELIDYGDPATLQAGGGSIIELVLGVPDIDIPNLASKKPADPFASAFFSAFQNLHNSISAAGLRNRTKVTTATIAGALGESYPPSRGLFDPACQSLDPPFQYPNFFVAMSDAFYSALERGGGGSLEIVVSESGWPSAGGGPETNIDNARIYSTNLVQLMKNGTTKRPGKPIETYIFATFDENQKQPESEKFRGLFLPSKQPKYPIQLN
;
A
#
# COMPACT_ATOMS: atom_id res chain seq x y z
N MET A 1 -15.06 -12.27 4.68
CA MET A 1 -15.01 -12.45 3.22
C MET A 1 -14.18 -11.32 2.66
N LEU A 2 -13.08 -11.62 1.97
CA LEU A 2 -12.21 -10.62 1.33
C LEU A 2 -13.05 -9.75 0.40
N LYS A 3 -13.13 -8.45 0.71
CA LYS A 3 -13.93 -7.50 -0.06
C LYS A 3 -13.14 -6.85 -1.19
N ARG A 4 -11.80 -6.83 -1.08
CA ARG A 4 -10.92 -6.19 -2.04
C ARG A 4 -9.65 -6.99 -2.27
N GLU A 5 -9.09 -6.86 -3.46
CA GLU A 5 -7.83 -7.48 -3.87
C GLU A 5 -6.97 -6.47 -4.64
N LEU A 6 -5.69 -6.41 -4.30
CA LEU A 6 -4.71 -5.59 -5.01
C LEU A 6 -3.92 -6.51 -5.95
N ILE A 7 -3.84 -6.11 -7.21
CA ILE A 7 -3.16 -6.85 -8.27
C ILE A 7 -2.14 -5.91 -8.90
N ASP A 8 -0.85 -6.22 -8.76
CA ASP A 8 0.26 -5.40 -9.26
C ASP A 8 0.21 -5.23 -10.79
N TYR A 9 -0.20 -6.30 -11.50
CA TYR A 9 -0.38 -6.29 -12.95
C TYR A 9 -1.69 -6.97 -13.33
N GLY A 10 -2.62 -6.20 -13.90
CA GLY A 10 -3.92 -6.70 -14.34
C GLY A 10 -3.83 -7.58 -15.58
N ASP A 11 -3.28 -8.79 -15.44
CA ASP A 11 -3.24 -9.74 -16.54
C ASP A 11 -4.68 -10.17 -16.93
N PRO A 12 -4.94 -10.44 -18.23
CA PRO A 12 -6.29 -10.72 -18.70
C PRO A 12 -6.96 -11.93 -18.03
N ALA A 13 -6.19 -12.95 -17.63
CA ALA A 13 -6.75 -14.14 -17.00
C ALA A 13 -7.23 -13.82 -15.58
N THR A 14 -6.47 -13.04 -14.81
CA THR A 14 -6.90 -12.58 -13.49
C THR A 14 -8.13 -11.68 -13.56
N LEU A 15 -8.17 -10.74 -14.51
CA LEU A 15 -9.34 -9.87 -14.70
C LEU A 15 -10.59 -10.65 -15.12
N GLN A 16 -10.45 -11.66 -15.97
CA GLN A 16 -11.55 -12.55 -16.35
C GLN A 16 -12.04 -13.38 -15.16
N ALA A 17 -11.13 -13.91 -14.35
CA ALA A 17 -11.48 -14.67 -13.15
C ALA A 17 -12.20 -13.81 -12.10
N GLY A 18 -11.84 -12.52 -12.00
CA GLY A 18 -12.53 -11.56 -11.14
C GLY A 18 -13.91 -11.12 -11.69
N GLY A 19 -14.15 -11.31 -12.98
CA GLY A 19 -15.39 -10.94 -13.66
C GLY A 19 -16.61 -11.64 -13.09
N GLY A 20 -17.57 -10.86 -12.53
CA GLY A 20 -18.77 -11.40 -11.89
C GLY A 20 -18.60 -11.75 -10.40
N SER A 21 -17.40 -11.59 -9.85
CA SER A 21 -17.19 -11.64 -8.40
C SER A 21 -17.66 -10.33 -7.73
N ILE A 22 -17.86 -10.40 -6.41
CA ILE A 22 -18.15 -9.21 -5.59
C ILE A 22 -16.88 -8.53 -5.03
N ILE A 23 -15.70 -8.98 -5.48
CA ILE A 23 -14.40 -8.48 -5.00
C ILE A 23 -14.09 -7.18 -5.74
N GLU A 24 -13.81 -6.11 -4.99
CA GLU A 24 -13.36 -4.85 -5.57
C GLU A 24 -11.85 -4.92 -5.86
N LEU A 25 -11.43 -4.45 -7.04
CA LEU A 25 -10.04 -4.56 -7.47
C LEU A 25 -9.30 -3.23 -7.36
N VAL A 26 -8.07 -3.28 -6.85
CA VAL A 26 -7.06 -2.23 -7.02
C VAL A 26 -6.04 -2.74 -8.03
N LEU A 27 -5.98 -2.09 -9.19
CA LEU A 27 -5.13 -2.51 -10.30
C LEU A 27 -3.91 -1.60 -10.40
N GLY A 28 -2.72 -2.19 -10.29
CA GLY A 28 -1.46 -1.54 -10.56
C GLY A 28 -1.27 -1.24 -12.04
N VAL A 29 -0.64 -0.11 -12.32
CA VAL A 29 -0.12 0.24 -13.65
C VAL A 29 1.40 0.10 -13.56
N PRO A 30 2.02 -0.79 -14.35
CA PRO A 30 3.47 -0.93 -14.35
C PRO A 30 4.18 0.38 -14.69
N ASP A 31 5.30 0.65 -14.03
CA ASP A 31 6.12 1.83 -14.29
C ASP A 31 6.58 1.91 -15.76
N ILE A 32 6.78 0.76 -16.41
CA ILE A 32 7.16 0.67 -17.83
C ILE A 32 6.08 1.21 -18.78
N ASP A 33 4.80 1.21 -18.36
CA ASP A 33 3.67 1.67 -19.15
C ASP A 33 3.38 3.17 -18.96
N ILE A 34 3.92 3.80 -17.92
CA ILE A 34 3.67 5.21 -17.57
C ILE A 34 4.03 6.18 -18.71
N PRO A 35 5.19 6.07 -19.40
CA PRO A 35 5.50 6.95 -20.53
C PRO A 35 4.46 6.89 -21.65
N ASN A 36 3.93 5.70 -21.94
CA ASN A 36 2.91 5.49 -22.97
C ASN A 36 1.59 6.15 -22.56
N LEU A 37 1.17 6.01 -21.30
CA LEU A 37 -0.04 6.65 -20.78
C LEU A 37 0.06 8.17 -20.71
N ALA A 38 1.29 8.69 -20.54
CA ALA A 38 1.57 10.12 -20.57
C ALA A 38 1.54 10.72 -21.98
N SER A 39 1.49 9.89 -23.03
CA SER A 39 1.76 10.29 -24.42
C SER A 39 3.12 10.99 -24.59
N LYS A 40 4.11 10.60 -23.76
CA LYS A 40 5.45 11.21 -23.68
C LYS A 40 6.53 10.24 -24.16
N LYS A 41 7.63 10.78 -24.65
CA LYS A 41 8.75 9.95 -25.14
C LYS A 41 9.49 9.35 -23.93
N PRO A 42 10.13 8.17 -24.07
CA PRO A 42 10.88 7.54 -22.98
C PRO A 42 12.03 8.39 -22.39
N ALA A 43 12.47 9.43 -23.10
CA ALA A 43 13.52 10.35 -22.64
C ALA A 43 13.00 11.47 -21.71
N ASP A 44 11.68 11.62 -21.54
CA ASP A 44 11.11 12.64 -20.67
C ASP A 44 11.30 12.26 -19.18
N PRO A 45 11.51 13.22 -18.27
CA PRO A 45 11.67 12.92 -16.85
C PRO A 45 10.48 12.10 -16.32
N PHE A 46 10.75 11.00 -15.63
CA PHE A 46 9.72 10.09 -15.12
C PHE A 46 8.63 10.81 -14.32
N ALA A 47 9.01 11.77 -13.46
CA ALA A 47 8.05 12.58 -12.70
C ALA A 47 7.06 13.38 -13.59
N SER A 48 7.53 13.86 -14.74
CA SER A 48 6.70 14.58 -15.71
C SER A 48 5.78 13.64 -16.49
N ALA A 49 6.26 12.44 -16.83
CA ALA A 49 5.44 11.39 -17.42
C ALA A 49 4.36 10.92 -16.42
N PHE A 50 4.74 10.70 -15.17
CA PHE A 50 3.86 10.29 -14.09
C PHE A 50 2.65 11.20 -13.94
N PHE A 51 2.88 12.51 -13.80
CA PHE A 51 1.80 13.48 -13.65
C PHE A 51 0.85 13.51 -14.85
N SER A 52 1.40 13.45 -16.07
CA SER A 52 0.60 13.42 -17.31
C SER A 52 -0.20 12.12 -17.42
N ALA A 53 0.39 10.96 -17.12
CA ALA A 53 -0.29 9.67 -17.11
C ALA A 53 -1.46 9.66 -16.11
N PHE A 54 -1.23 10.19 -14.90
CA PHE A 54 -2.26 10.31 -13.86
C PHE A 54 -3.45 11.15 -14.33
N GLN A 55 -3.18 12.31 -14.94
CA GLN A 55 -4.23 13.17 -15.49
C GLN A 55 -5.00 12.50 -16.63
N ASN A 56 -4.29 11.83 -17.55
CA ASN A 56 -4.90 11.15 -18.68
C ASN A 56 -5.81 10.00 -18.23
N LEU A 57 -5.38 9.21 -17.25
CA LEU A 57 -6.22 8.18 -16.62
C LEU A 57 -7.46 8.77 -15.96
N HIS A 58 -7.29 9.82 -15.16
CA HIS A 58 -8.41 10.50 -14.48
C HIS A 58 -9.44 11.04 -15.48
N ASN A 59 -8.97 11.67 -16.56
CA ASN A 59 -9.81 12.23 -17.61
C ASN A 59 -10.56 11.13 -18.37
N SER A 60 -9.87 10.02 -18.71
CA SER A 60 -10.48 8.90 -19.43
C SER A 60 -11.57 8.20 -18.61
N ILE A 61 -11.32 7.97 -17.32
CA ILE A 61 -12.31 7.41 -16.39
C ILE A 61 -13.49 8.37 -16.21
N SER A 62 -13.23 9.67 -16.17
CA SER A 62 -14.29 10.69 -16.09
C SER A 62 -15.14 10.72 -17.36
N ALA A 63 -14.52 10.67 -18.54
CA ALA A 63 -15.21 10.63 -19.83
C ALA A 63 -16.07 9.37 -19.99
N ALA A 64 -15.65 8.25 -19.39
CA ALA A 64 -16.43 7.01 -19.34
C ALA A 64 -17.58 7.04 -18.31
N GLY A 65 -17.77 8.13 -17.56
CA GLY A 65 -18.80 8.23 -16.51
C GLY A 65 -18.48 7.41 -15.25
N LEU A 66 -17.24 6.99 -15.07
CA LEU A 66 -16.81 6.09 -13.99
C LEU A 66 -16.13 6.81 -12.82
N ARG A 67 -16.05 8.15 -12.83
CA ARG A 67 -15.34 8.96 -11.82
C ARG A 67 -15.80 8.70 -10.38
N ASN A 68 -17.08 8.38 -10.17
CA ASN A 68 -17.62 8.09 -8.84
C ASN A 68 -17.42 6.64 -8.39
N ARG A 69 -16.91 5.78 -9.28
CA ARG A 69 -16.73 4.35 -9.06
C ARG A 69 -15.25 3.94 -9.04
N THR A 70 -14.41 4.65 -9.79
CA THR A 70 -13.00 4.34 -9.95
C THR A 70 -12.17 5.56 -9.60
N LYS A 71 -11.36 5.45 -8.55
CA LYS A 71 -10.40 6.47 -8.15
C LYS A 71 -9.03 6.14 -8.73
N VAL A 72 -8.32 7.17 -9.20
CA VAL A 72 -6.90 7.05 -9.58
C VAL A 72 -6.07 7.54 -8.40
N THR A 73 -5.05 6.78 -8.03
CA THR A 73 -4.12 7.10 -6.94
C THR A 73 -2.70 6.66 -7.31
N THR A 74 -1.73 6.93 -6.43
CA THR A 74 -0.37 6.40 -6.52
C THR A 74 -0.02 5.64 -5.24
N ALA A 75 0.77 4.58 -5.37
CA ALA A 75 1.47 3.99 -4.24
C ALA A 75 2.77 4.75 -3.98
N THR A 76 3.19 4.83 -2.72
CA THR A 76 4.49 5.35 -2.30
C THR A 76 5.01 4.51 -1.15
N ILE A 77 6.32 4.58 -0.89
CA ILE A 77 6.99 3.78 0.14
C ILE A 77 7.44 4.65 1.31
N ALA A 78 7.71 4.03 2.46
CA ALA A 78 8.21 4.75 3.65
C ALA A 78 9.46 5.58 3.37
N GLY A 79 10.30 5.17 2.42
CA GLY A 79 11.49 5.91 1.99
C GLY A 79 11.20 7.26 1.30
N ALA A 80 9.95 7.57 0.96
CA ALA A 80 9.58 8.88 0.45
C ALA A 80 9.52 9.97 1.55
N LEU A 81 9.44 9.56 2.82
CA LEU A 81 9.51 10.48 3.96
C LEU A 81 10.98 10.87 4.22
N GLY A 82 11.29 12.16 4.08
CA GLY A 82 12.58 12.73 4.48
C GLY A 82 12.70 12.89 6.00
N GLU A 83 11.57 13.09 6.69
CA GLU A 83 11.48 13.04 8.15
C GLU A 83 10.27 12.19 8.55
N SER A 84 10.46 11.25 9.48
CA SER A 84 9.42 10.30 9.92
C SER A 84 9.39 10.10 11.44
N TYR A 85 10.34 10.67 12.18
CA TYR A 85 10.41 10.59 13.64
C TYR A 85 10.67 11.96 14.29
N PRO A 86 9.87 12.37 15.31
CA PRO A 86 8.59 11.76 15.67
C PRO A 86 7.58 11.85 14.52
N PRO A 87 6.58 10.96 14.43
CA PRO A 87 5.61 10.99 13.32
C PRO A 87 4.90 12.32 13.07
N SER A 88 4.73 13.17 14.10
CA SER A 88 4.21 14.54 13.94
C SER A 88 5.07 15.43 13.02
N ARG A 89 6.33 15.06 12.81
CA ARG A 89 7.27 15.71 11.90
C ARG A 89 7.38 15.02 10.53
N GLY A 90 6.47 14.10 10.22
CA GLY A 90 6.32 13.52 8.89
C GLY A 90 6.43 14.57 7.78
N LEU A 91 7.42 14.42 6.88
CA LEU A 91 7.69 15.34 5.78
C LEU A 91 8.18 14.55 4.56
N PHE A 92 7.68 14.88 3.37
CA PHE A 92 8.34 14.48 2.11
C PHE A 92 9.60 15.36 1.91
N ASP A 93 10.73 14.77 1.52
CA ASP A 93 11.99 15.51 1.25
C ASP A 93 11.76 16.66 0.23
N PRO A 94 12.29 17.92 0.35
CA PRO A 94 13.28 18.46 1.29
C PRO A 94 12.85 19.74 2.08
N ALA A 95 13.20 19.78 3.36
CA ALA A 95 13.28 20.96 4.24
C ALA A 95 11.97 21.70 4.65
N CYS A 96 11.47 21.35 5.84
CA CYS A 96 10.81 22.31 6.75
C CYS A 96 10.83 21.77 8.19
N GLN A 97 11.38 22.50 9.16
CA GLN A 97 11.34 22.12 10.58
C GLN A 97 10.27 22.93 11.33
N SER A 98 9.37 22.24 12.02
CA SER A 98 8.62 22.81 13.14
C SER A 98 8.50 21.78 14.26
N LEU A 99 8.60 22.24 15.51
CA LEU A 99 8.46 21.45 16.73
C LEU A 99 6.99 21.13 17.02
N ASP A 100 6.71 19.89 17.43
CA ASP A 100 5.37 19.43 17.82
C ASP A 100 5.43 18.35 18.93
N PRO A 101 4.33 18.14 19.69
CA PRO A 101 4.28 17.56 21.04
C PRO A 101 4.53 16.03 21.09
N PRO A 102 4.76 15.45 22.29
CA PRO A 102 5.14 14.05 22.44
C PRO A 102 3.94 13.12 22.26
N PHE A 103 3.64 12.73 21.03
CA PHE A 103 2.74 11.59 20.77
C PHE A 103 3.46 10.28 21.13
N GLN A 104 2.88 9.51 22.05
CA GLN A 104 3.28 8.13 22.30
C GLN A 104 2.55 7.22 21.31
N TYR A 105 3.31 6.45 20.53
CA TYR A 105 2.75 5.55 19.54
C TYR A 105 2.76 4.12 20.06
N PRO A 106 1.63 3.39 20.00
CA PRO A 106 1.54 2.05 20.55
C PRO A 106 2.26 1.00 19.70
N ASN A 107 2.50 1.29 18.41
CA ASN A 107 3.23 0.42 17.49
C ASN A 107 3.70 1.21 16.26
N PHE A 108 4.61 0.59 15.50
CA PHE A 108 5.22 1.20 14.32
C PHE A 108 4.25 1.44 13.16
N PHE A 109 3.22 0.60 13.00
CA PHE A 109 2.21 0.78 11.95
C PHE A 109 1.45 2.11 12.15
N VAL A 110 0.97 2.37 13.36
CA VAL A 110 0.29 3.64 13.70
C VAL A 110 1.24 4.82 13.53
N ALA A 111 2.49 4.70 14.01
CA ALA A 111 3.50 5.74 13.88
C ALA A 111 3.76 6.10 12.40
N MET A 112 3.95 5.10 11.53
CA MET A 112 4.23 5.34 10.12
C MET A 112 3.03 5.95 9.40
N SER A 113 1.81 5.46 9.64
CA SER A 113 0.59 6.05 9.07
C SER A 113 0.43 7.51 9.49
N ASP A 114 0.71 7.85 10.74
CA ASP A 114 0.64 9.23 11.22
C ASP A 114 1.76 10.14 10.69
N ALA A 115 2.93 9.57 10.36
CA ALA A 115 3.98 10.29 9.65
C ALA A 115 3.50 10.68 8.25
N PHE A 116 2.89 9.76 7.50
CA PHE A 116 2.31 10.09 6.21
C PHE A 116 1.14 11.09 6.31
N TYR A 117 0.24 10.95 7.28
CA TYR A 117 -0.82 11.95 7.48
C TYR A 117 -0.25 13.34 7.76
N SER A 118 0.81 13.43 8.58
CA SER A 118 1.48 14.71 8.87
C SER A 118 2.16 15.29 7.62
N ALA A 119 2.80 14.46 6.80
CA ALA A 119 3.40 14.89 5.54
C ALA A 119 2.34 15.41 4.55
N LEU A 120 1.20 14.71 4.43
CA LEU A 120 0.08 15.14 3.60
C LEU A 120 -0.52 16.46 4.09
N GLU A 121 -0.73 16.63 5.39
CA GLU A 121 -1.22 17.88 5.98
C GLU A 121 -0.29 19.06 5.63
N ARG A 122 1.02 18.88 5.77
CA ARG A 122 2.03 19.90 5.42
C ARG A 122 2.05 20.20 3.92
N GLY A 123 1.80 19.20 3.08
CA GLY A 123 1.68 19.35 1.63
C GLY A 123 0.33 19.90 1.13
N GLY A 124 -0.59 20.30 2.03
CA GLY A 124 -1.92 20.79 1.67
C GLY A 124 -2.96 19.71 1.34
N GLY A 125 -2.61 18.44 1.53
CA GLY A 125 -3.45 17.26 1.30
C GLY A 125 -4.14 16.70 2.55
N GLY A 126 -4.38 17.52 3.59
CA GLY A 126 -4.89 17.03 4.88
C GLY A 126 -6.27 16.36 4.86
N SER A 127 -7.04 16.53 3.77
CA SER A 127 -8.32 15.86 3.53
C SER A 127 -8.18 14.46 2.90
N LEU A 128 -6.97 14.08 2.47
CA LEU A 128 -6.72 12.78 1.85
C LEU A 128 -6.72 11.66 2.89
N GLU A 129 -7.26 10.52 2.50
CA GLU A 129 -7.21 9.28 3.26
C GLU A 129 -6.02 8.44 2.78
N ILE A 130 -5.35 7.76 3.71
CA ILE A 130 -4.30 6.82 3.39
C ILE A 130 -4.89 5.41 3.30
N VAL A 131 -4.50 4.72 2.23
CA VAL A 131 -4.64 3.27 2.08
C VAL A 131 -3.24 2.67 2.22
N VAL A 132 -3.08 1.66 3.06
CA VAL A 132 -1.83 0.89 3.16
C VAL A 132 -1.90 -0.23 2.13
N SER A 133 -1.29 -0.01 0.96
CA SER A 133 -1.36 -0.93 -0.17
C SER A 133 -0.56 -2.22 0.04
N GLU A 134 0.43 -2.22 0.92
CA GLU A 134 1.23 -3.40 1.24
C GLU A 134 1.75 -3.36 2.68
N SER A 135 1.49 -4.42 3.44
CA SER A 135 2.06 -4.61 4.78
C SER A 135 2.11 -6.09 5.10
N GLY A 136 3.27 -6.59 5.51
CA GLY A 136 3.49 -8.02 5.74
C GLY A 136 4.82 -8.33 6.39
N TRP A 137 4.98 -9.56 6.87
CA TRP A 137 6.19 -10.04 7.51
C TRP A 137 6.61 -11.39 6.94
N PRO A 138 7.87 -11.56 6.52
CA PRO A 138 8.33 -12.82 5.92
C PRO A 138 8.43 -13.92 6.98
N SER A 139 8.03 -15.13 6.61
CA SER A 139 8.09 -16.29 7.50
C SER A 139 9.40 -17.06 7.45
N ALA A 140 10.33 -16.67 6.57
CA ALA A 140 11.67 -17.26 6.42
C ALA A 140 12.59 -16.34 5.59
N GLY A 141 13.85 -16.74 5.42
CA GLY A 141 14.76 -16.18 4.41
C GLY A 141 15.51 -14.89 4.79
N GLY A 142 15.23 -14.28 5.94
CA GLY A 142 15.85 -13.03 6.40
C GLY A 142 16.47 -13.09 7.80
N GLY A 143 16.80 -14.28 8.29
CA GLY A 143 17.42 -14.49 9.62
C GLY A 143 16.43 -14.94 10.71
N PRO A 144 16.82 -14.89 11.99
CA PRO A 144 16.03 -15.45 13.10
C PRO A 144 14.64 -14.85 13.26
N GLU A 145 14.48 -13.56 12.95
CA GLU A 145 13.22 -12.83 13.09
C GLU A 145 12.22 -13.11 11.97
N THR A 146 12.67 -13.74 10.88
CA THR A 146 11.81 -14.17 9.78
C THR A 146 11.41 -15.61 10.02
N ASN A 147 10.34 -15.80 10.78
CA ASN A 147 9.83 -17.12 11.16
C ASN A 147 8.30 -17.13 11.14
N ILE A 148 7.72 -18.32 11.14
CA ILE A 148 6.26 -18.53 11.07
C ILE A 148 5.52 -17.86 12.23
N ASP A 149 6.08 -17.90 13.44
CA ASP A 149 5.42 -17.32 14.61
C ASP A 149 5.36 -15.79 14.54
N ASN A 150 6.46 -15.13 14.18
CA ASN A 150 6.50 -13.69 13.99
C ASN A 150 5.58 -13.25 12.84
N ALA A 151 5.58 -13.98 11.71
CA ALA A 151 4.69 -13.69 10.59
C ALA A 151 3.21 -13.82 11.00
N ARG A 152 2.85 -14.86 11.74
CA ARG A 152 1.49 -15.06 12.27
C ARG A 152 1.09 -13.94 13.24
N ILE A 153 1.97 -13.59 14.18
CA ILE A 153 1.73 -12.53 15.17
C ILE A 153 1.51 -11.19 14.47
N TYR A 154 2.40 -10.83 13.53
CA TYR A 154 2.30 -9.60 12.77
C TYR A 154 0.96 -9.51 12.02
N SER A 155 0.64 -10.50 11.20
CA SER A 155 -0.56 -10.51 10.37
C SER A 155 -1.84 -10.51 11.22
N THR A 156 -1.86 -11.26 12.33
CA THR A 156 -3.01 -11.27 13.26
C THR A 156 -3.22 -9.91 13.90
N ASN A 157 -2.14 -9.27 14.37
CA ASN A 157 -2.22 -7.95 15.02
C ASN A 157 -2.59 -6.86 14.02
N LEU A 158 -2.06 -6.91 12.80
CA LEU A 158 -2.37 -5.95 11.73
C LEU A 158 -3.88 -5.91 11.43
N VAL A 159 -4.52 -7.08 11.32
CA VAL A 159 -5.98 -7.20 11.11
C VAL A 159 -6.79 -6.52 12.22
N GLN A 160 -6.27 -6.48 13.46
CA GLN A 160 -6.94 -5.78 14.56
C GLN A 160 -6.63 -4.28 14.56
N LEU A 161 -5.37 -3.91 14.34
CA LEU A 161 -4.92 -2.52 14.35
C LEU A 161 -5.62 -1.69 13.27
N MET A 162 -5.77 -2.24 12.06
CA MET A 162 -6.41 -1.53 10.94
C MET A 162 -7.86 -1.15 11.23
N LYS A 163 -8.53 -1.79 12.20
CA LYS A 163 -9.93 -1.47 12.58
C LYS A 163 -10.03 -0.22 13.46
N ASN A 164 -8.97 0.12 14.19
CA ASN A 164 -9.01 1.14 15.23
C ASN A 164 -8.59 2.53 14.75
N GLY A 165 -7.95 2.61 13.57
CA GLY A 165 -7.36 3.83 13.06
C GLY A 165 -6.02 4.17 13.71
N THR A 166 -5.64 5.45 13.66
CA THR A 166 -4.36 5.94 14.18
C THR A 166 -4.52 6.92 15.33
N THR A 167 -3.41 7.39 15.91
CA THR A 167 -3.43 8.45 16.93
C THR A 167 -3.97 9.76 16.35
N LYS A 168 -3.57 10.15 15.12
CA LYS A 168 -4.09 11.37 14.45
C LYS A 168 -5.49 11.19 13.85
N ARG A 169 -5.94 9.96 13.60
CA ARG A 169 -7.24 9.62 13.00
C ARG A 169 -7.92 8.48 13.78
N PRO A 170 -8.31 8.70 15.05
CA PRO A 170 -8.85 7.65 15.91
C PRO A 170 -10.24 7.20 15.44
N GLY A 171 -10.53 5.91 15.57
CA GLY A 171 -11.85 5.33 15.26
C GLY A 171 -12.17 5.21 13.77
N LYS A 172 -11.24 5.58 12.89
CA LYS A 172 -11.39 5.46 11.44
C LYS A 172 -10.53 4.30 10.93
N PRO A 173 -11.14 3.18 10.46
CA PRO A 173 -10.38 2.07 9.92
C PRO A 173 -9.45 2.51 8.79
N ILE A 174 -8.25 1.95 8.76
CA ILE A 174 -7.28 2.16 7.68
C ILE A 174 -7.45 1.01 6.71
N GLU A 175 -7.86 1.30 5.48
CA GLU A 175 -7.87 0.29 4.44
C GLU A 175 -6.45 -0.24 4.24
N THR A 176 -6.27 -1.55 4.41
CA THR A 176 -4.95 -2.19 4.48
C THR A 176 -4.97 -3.50 3.71
N TYR A 177 -3.99 -3.69 2.84
CA TYR A 177 -3.77 -4.90 2.06
C TYR A 177 -2.58 -5.66 2.63
N ILE A 178 -2.85 -6.91 3.05
CA ILE A 178 -1.81 -7.76 3.62
C ILE A 178 -1.00 -8.35 2.48
N PHE A 179 0.30 -8.03 2.46
CA PHE A 179 1.22 -8.53 1.46
C PHE A 179 1.86 -9.85 1.96
N ALA A 180 1.68 -10.99 1.31
CA ALA A 180 0.89 -11.25 0.09
C ALA A 180 0.03 -12.50 0.23
N THR A 181 -0.80 -12.81 -0.78
CA THR A 181 -1.62 -14.02 -0.77
C THR A 181 -0.76 -15.28 -0.76
N PHE A 182 0.22 -15.40 -1.67
CA PHE A 182 1.07 -16.59 -1.81
C PHE A 182 2.55 -16.28 -1.64
N ASP A 183 3.33 -17.31 -1.29
CA ASP A 183 4.78 -17.26 -1.39
C ASP A 183 5.22 -17.19 -2.88
N GLU A 184 6.13 -16.27 -3.19
CA GLU A 184 6.56 -15.94 -4.54
C GLU A 184 8.01 -16.37 -4.79
N ASN A 185 8.19 -17.63 -5.18
CA ASN A 185 9.51 -18.30 -5.24
C ASN A 185 10.54 -17.69 -6.21
N GLN A 186 10.12 -16.78 -7.10
CA GLN A 186 10.98 -16.09 -8.05
C GLN A 186 11.51 -14.73 -7.53
N LYS A 187 11.06 -14.28 -6.35
CA LYS A 187 11.47 -12.99 -5.79
C LYS A 187 12.86 -13.03 -5.15
N GLN A 188 13.44 -11.84 -5.04
CA GLN A 188 14.72 -11.57 -4.39
C GLN A 188 14.59 -10.28 -3.56
N PRO A 189 15.28 -10.16 -2.41
CA PRO A 189 16.11 -11.17 -1.74
C PRO A 189 15.32 -12.37 -1.20
N GLU A 190 16.00 -13.38 -0.64
CA GLU A 190 15.39 -14.66 -0.19
C GLU A 190 14.15 -14.48 0.70
N SER A 191 14.13 -13.48 1.60
CA SER A 191 12.98 -13.19 2.45
C SER A 191 11.71 -12.82 1.67
N GLU A 192 11.84 -12.21 0.50
CA GLU A 192 10.70 -11.81 -0.34
C GLU A 192 9.92 -13.01 -0.88
N LYS A 193 10.55 -14.18 -0.94
CA LYS A 193 9.88 -15.42 -1.35
C LYS A 193 8.86 -15.92 -0.32
N PHE A 194 8.97 -15.48 0.93
CA PHE A 194 8.25 -16.08 2.07
C PHE A 194 7.25 -15.13 2.74
N ARG A 195 6.74 -14.12 2.02
CA ARG A 195 5.75 -13.15 2.54
C ARG A 195 4.29 -13.60 2.43
N GLY A 196 4.03 -14.75 1.81
CA GLY A 196 2.68 -15.27 1.62
C GLY A 196 1.98 -15.61 2.94
N LEU A 197 0.65 -15.43 2.96
CA LEU A 197 -0.26 -16.03 3.95
C LEU A 197 -0.47 -17.53 3.65
N PHE A 198 -0.41 -17.91 2.38
CA PHE A 198 -0.61 -19.27 1.89
C PHE A 198 0.62 -19.78 1.13
N LEU A 199 0.82 -21.09 1.16
CA LEU A 199 1.74 -21.78 0.25
C LEU A 199 1.16 -21.79 -1.18
N PRO A 200 1.98 -21.99 -2.22
CA PRO A 200 1.48 -22.18 -3.59
C PRO A 200 0.49 -23.35 -3.74
N SER A 201 0.55 -24.31 -2.81
CA SER A 201 -0.41 -25.42 -2.67
C SER A 201 -1.79 -25.00 -2.12
N LYS A 202 -2.01 -23.71 -1.87
CA LYS A 202 -3.21 -23.09 -1.27
C LYS A 202 -3.42 -23.41 0.21
N GLN A 203 -2.50 -24.14 0.82
CA GLN A 203 -2.55 -24.41 2.25
C GLN A 203 -2.14 -23.16 3.04
N PRO A 204 -2.85 -22.80 4.12
CA PRO A 204 -2.46 -21.70 4.96
C PRO A 204 -1.12 -22.02 5.64
N LYS A 205 -0.21 -21.05 5.70
CA LYS A 205 1.08 -21.21 6.39
C LYS A 205 0.92 -21.19 7.91
N TYR A 206 -0.12 -20.52 8.39
CA TYR A 206 -0.49 -20.41 9.79
C TYR A 206 -1.97 -20.07 9.92
N PRO A 207 -2.62 -20.38 11.05
CA PRO A 207 -4.00 -19.97 11.29
C PRO A 207 -4.12 -18.44 11.29
N ILE A 208 -5.00 -17.92 10.43
CA ILE A 208 -5.31 -16.49 10.35
C ILE A 208 -6.80 -16.30 10.07
N GLN A 209 -7.41 -15.31 10.71
CA GLN A 209 -8.79 -14.94 10.48
C GLN A 209 -8.86 -13.59 9.77
N LEU A 210 -9.13 -13.65 8.46
CA LEU A 210 -9.41 -12.48 7.63
C LEU A 210 -10.92 -12.19 7.73
N ASN A 211 -11.29 -10.93 7.97
CA ASN A 211 -12.70 -10.56 8.17
C ASN A 211 -13.55 -10.77 6.91
#